data_AF-A0A4P5SQG6-F1
#
_entry.id   AF-A0A4P5SQG6-F1
#
_cell.length_a   1.000
_cell.length_b   1.000
_cell.length_c   1.000
_cell.angle_alpha   90.00
_cell.angle_beta   90.00
_cell.angle_gamma   90.00
#
_symmetry.space_group_name_H-M   'P 1'
#
loop_
_entity.id
_entity.type
_entity.pdbx_description
1 polymer ?
#
loop_
_entity_poly.entity_id
_entity_poly.type
_entity_poly.pdbx_seq_one_letter_code
_entity_poly.pdbx_strand_id
1 'polypeptide(L)' 'MGNTADNIKSAVNQVAGSVKQTVGKAVGNPSLEMQGAEQKLKGQAQGVVGDAKESIKKIIDKA' A
#
# COMPACT_ATOMS: atom_id res chain seq x y z
N MET A 1 30.85 9.74 26.72
CA MET A 1 31.06 8.98 25.47
C MET A 1 29.81 8.16 25.17
N GLY A 2 28.85 8.74 24.45
CA GLY A 2 27.70 8.02 23.90
C GLY A 2 27.86 8.00 22.39
N ASN A 3 28.37 6.89 21.85
CA ASN A 3 28.70 6.79 20.42
C ASN A 3 28.19 5.49 19.77
N THR A 4 27.51 4.60 20.50
CA THR A 4 27.00 3.35 19.91
C THR A 4 25.61 3.52 19.30
N ALA A 5 24.74 4.33 19.92
CA ALA A 5 23.39 4.59 19.44
C ALA A 5 23.37 5.39 18.12
N ASP A 6 24.23 6.41 17.97
CA ASP A 6 24.33 7.22 16.75
C ASP A 6 24.89 6.44 15.54
N ASN A 7 25.84 5.53 15.78
CA ASN A 7 26.37 4.67 14.72
C ASN A 7 25.36 3.64 14.24
N ILE A 8 24.57 3.05 15.15
CA ILE A 8 23.48 2.13 14.77
C ILE A 8 22.38 2.89 14.01
N LYS A 9 22.02 4.10 14.45
CA LYS A 9 20.99 4.90 13.78
C LYS A 9 21.40 5.31 12.36
N SER A 10 22.67 5.65 12.17
CA SER A 10 23.22 5.94 10.84
C SER A 10 23.27 4.71 9.95
N ALA A 11 23.70 3.55 10.48
CA ALA A 11 23.72 2.29 9.74
C ALA A 11 22.31 1.83 9.33
N VAL A 12 21.33 1.94 10.22
CA VAL A 12 19.91 1.61 9.93
C VAL A 12 19.33 2.56 8.87
N ASN A 13 19.63 3.86 8.94
CA ASN A 13 19.19 4.82 7.94
C ASN A 13 19.84 4.59 6.57
N GLN A 14 21.13 4.21 6.52
CA GLN A 14 21.79 3.87 5.26
C GLN A 14 21.22 2.59 4.65
N VAL A 15 20.96 1.54 5.45
CA VAL A 15 20.38 0.29 4.95
C VAL A 15 18.93 0.50 4.48
N ALA A 16 18.11 1.18 5.28
CA ALA A 16 16.73 1.49 4.91
C ALA A 16 16.69 2.43 3.68
N GLY A 17 17.62 3.40 3.60
CA GLY A 17 17.80 4.28 2.46
C GLY A 17 18.17 3.50 1.20
N SER A 18 19.18 2.62 1.26
CA SER A 18 19.60 1.78 0.14
C SER A 18 18.52 0.79 -0.30
N VAL A 19 17.77 0.20 0.63
CA VAL A 19 16.64 -0.68 0.31
C VAL A 19 15.51 0.11 -0.36
N LYS A 20 15.13 1.29 0.18
CA LYS A 20 14.14 2.17 -0.47
C LYS A 20 14.63 2.69 -1.82
N GLN A 21 15.92 2.96 -1.98
CA GLN A 21 16.48 3.44 -3.24
C GLN A 21 16.58 2.31 -4.26
N THR A 22 16.83 1.08 -3.84
CA THR A 22 16.91 -0.10 -4.71
C THR A 22 15.52 -0.59 -5.09
N VAL A 23 14.60 -0.71 -4.13
CA VAL A 23 13.19 -1.05 -4.37
C VAL A 23 12.51 0.07 -5.15
N GLY A 24 12.76 1.34 -4.83
CA GLY A 24 12.23 2.49 -5.57
C GLY A 24 12.77 2.60 -7.00
N LYS A 25 14.06 2.27 -7.24
CA LYS A 25 14.62 2.19 -8.60
C LYS A 25 14.18 0.94 -9.37
N ALA A 26 13.97 -0.19 -8.69
CA ALA A 26 13.55 -1.44 -9.31
C ALA A 26 12.05 -1.49 -9.62
N VAL A 27 11.22 -0.86 -8.79
CA VAL A 27 9.77 -0.70 -9.02
C VAL A 27 9.50 0.39 -10.06
N GLY A 28 10.34 1.43 -10.14
CA GLY A 28 10.70 2.12 -11.39
C GLY A 28 9.59 2.63 -12.31
N ASN A 29 8.34 2.73 -11.87
CA ASN A 29 7.25 3.30 -12.63
C ASN A 29 6.25 3.96 -11.67
N PRO A 30 6.42 5.26 -11.35
CA PRO A 30 5.40 6.02 -10.63
C PRO A 30 4.02 5.91 -11.29
N SER A 31 3.97 5.68 -12.61
CA SER A 31 2.73 5.36 -13.33
C SER A 31 2.09 4.02 -12.95
N LEU A 32 2.87 2.98 -12.60
CA LEU A 32 2.32 1.69 -12.14
C LEU A 32 1.86 1.76 -10.68
N GLU A 33 2.57 2.49 -9.82
CA GLU A 33 2.11 2.74 -8.44
C GLU A 33 0.86 3.62 -8.42
N MET A 34 0.79 4.68 -9.24
CA MET A 34 -0.43 5.49 -9.37
C MET A 34 -1.58 4.69 -9.94
N GLN A 35 -1.39 4.00 -11.07
CA GLN A 35 -2.46 3.17 -11.65
C GLN A 35 -2.89 2.07 -10.67
N GLY A 36 -1.95 1.43 -9.97
CA GLY A 36 -2.25 0.43 -8.95
C GLY A 36 -3.00 1.01 -7.76
N ALA A 37 -2.61 2.18 -7.24
CA ALA A 37 -3.29 2.86 -6.15
C ALA A 37 -4.71 3.29 -6.55
N GLU A 38 -4.86 3.86 -7.74
CA GLU A 38 -6.13 4.31 -8.29
C GLU A 38 -7.06 3.12 -8.56
N GLN A 39 -6.53 2.04 -9.12
CA GLN A 39 -7.28 0.80 -9.36
C GLN A 39 -7.66 0.09 -8.04
N LYS A 40 -6.79 0.12 -7.03
CA LYS A 40 -7.08 -0.43 -5.70
C LYS A 40 -8.11 0.39 -4.94
N LEU A 41 -8.09 1.71 -5.10
CA LEU A 41 -9.11 2.61 -4.55
C LEU A 41 -10.46 2.39 -5.24
N LYS A 42 -10.46 2.34 -6.58
CA LYS A 42 -11.67 2.08 -7.38
C LYS A 42 -12.24 0.68 -7.10
N GLY A 43 -11.38 -0.32 -6.96
CA GLY A 43 -11.74 -1.69 -6.61
C GLY A 43 -12.32 -1.81 -5.20
N GLN A 44 -11.76 -1.11 -4.20
CA GLN A 44 -12.35 -1.06 -2.86
C GLN A 44 -13.72 -0.37 -2.85
N ALA A 45 -13.85 0.76 -3.54
CA ALA A 45 -15.13 1.46 -3.65
C ALA A 45 -16.19 0.59 -4.35
N GLN A 46 -15.82 -0.09 -5.44
CA GLN A 46 -16.72 -1.02 -6.14
C GLN A 46 -17.05 -2.26 -5.28
N GLY A 47 -16.09 -2.80 -4.54
CA GLY A 47 -16.30 -3.94 -3.64
C GLY A 47 -17.33 -3.61 -2.56
N VAL A 48 -17.15 -2.49 -1.84
CA VAL A 48 -18.08 -2.05 -0.79
C VAL A 48 -19.49 -1.81 -1.34
N VAL A 49 -19.61 -1.14 -2.50
CA VAL A 49 -20.91 -0.91 -3.14
C VAL A 49 -21.53 -2.23 -3.62
N GLY A 50 -20.72 -3.15 -4.14
CA GLY A 50 -21.14 -4.48 -4.57
C GLY A 50 -21.66 -5.33 -3.42
N ASP A 51 -20.90 -5.43 -2.33
CA ASP A 51 -21.28 -6.16 -1.12
C ASP A 51 -22.55 -5.59 -0.48
N ALA A 52 -22.69 -4.26 -0.45
CA ALA A 52 -23.90 -3.61 0.05
C ALA A 52 -25.12 -3.92 -0.84
N LYS A 53 -24.99 -3.82 -2.17
CA LYS A 53 -26.06 -4.17 -3.11
C LYS A 53 -26.42 -5.64 -3.02
N GLU A 54 -25.44 -6.53 -2.90
CA GLU A 54 -25.67 -7.97 -2.82
C GLU A 54 -26.36 -8.35 -1.51
N SER A 55 -25.98 -7.72 -0.40
CA SER A 55 -26.63 -7.90 0.90
C SER A 55 -28.10 -7.47 0.85
N ILE A 56 -28.38 -6.31 0.27
CA ILE A 56 -29.76 -5.83 0.07
C ILE A 56 -30.55 -6.77 -0.83
N LYS A 57 -29.94 -7.23 -1.93
CA LYS A 57 -30.59 -8.15 -2.87
C LYS A 57 -30.92 -9.48 -2.19
N LYS A 58 -30.01 -10.06 -1.39
CA LYS A 58 -30.26 -11.29 -0.62
C LYS A 58 -31.39 -11.14 0.40
N ILE A 59 -31.59 -9.95 0.97
CA ILE A 59 -32.71 -9.68 1.89
C ILE A 59 -34.03 -9.64 1.13
N ILE A 60 -34.06 -8.97 -0.03
CA ILE A 60 -35.26 -8.83 -0.87
C ILE A 60 -35.65 -10.17 -1.51
N ASP A 61 -34.68 -10.95 -1.99
CA ASP A 61 -34.91 -12.25 -2.66
C ASP A 61 -35.38 -13.34 -1.69
N LYS A 62 -35.15 -13.15 -0.38
CA LYS A 62 -35.50 -14.10 0.68
C LYS A 62 -36.84 -13.80 1.37
N ALA A 63 -37.48 -12.68 1.03
CA ALA A 63 -38.82 -12.29 1.49
C ALA A 63 -39.86 -12.65 0.43
#